data_AF-A0A1C5F3F4-F1
#
_entry.id   AF-A0A1C5F3F4-F1
#
_cell.length_a   1.000
_cell.length_b   1.000
_cell.length_c   1.000
_cell.angle_alpha   90.00
_cell.angle_beta   90.00
_cell.angle_gamma   90.00
#
_symmetry.space_group_name_H-M   'P 1'
#
loop_
_entity.id
_entity.type
_entity.pdbx_description
1 polymer ?
#
loop_
_entity_poly.entity_id
_entity_poly.type
_entity_poly.pdbx_seq_one_letter_code
_entity_poly.pdbx_strand_id
1 'polypeptide(L)' 'MSDAEWAVVKGLLPVPGWLSGRGGRPEGYCHRQMIDAVRYLVDNGIKWRTMPADFPPWPRVYAFFAR' A
#
# COMPACT_ATOMS: atom_id res chain seq x y z
N MET A 1 -1.85 -7.80 8.44
CA MET A 1 -2.95 -8.51 7.73
C MET A 1 -2.59 -9.98 7.58
N SER A 2 -3.56 -10.87 7.82
CA SER A 2 -3.38 -12.31 7.58
C SER A 2 -3.38 -12.66 6.08
N ASP A 3 -2.86 -13.82 5.72
CA ASP A 3 -2.86 -14.27 4.33
C ASP A 3 -4.27 -14.50 3.77
N ALA A 4 -5.21 -14.93 4.62
CA ALA A 4 -6.61 -15.14 4.25
C ALA A 4 -7.30 -13.81 3.88
N GLU A 5 -7.12 -12.77 4.71
CA GLU A 5 -7.63 -11.43 4.41
C GLU A 5 -6.98 -10.87 3.14
N TRP A 6 -5.67 -11.10 2.97
CA TRP A 6 -4.96 -10.66 1.78
C TRP A 6 -5.49 -11.30 0.50
N ALA A 7 -5.84 -12.59 0.54
CA ALA A 7 -6.39 -13.29 -0.61
C ALA A 7 -7.70 -12.64 -1.11
N VAL A 8 -8.54 -12.15 -0.20
CA VAL A 8 -9.78 -11.43 -0.54
C VAL A 8 -9.48 -10.02 -1.06
N VAL A 9 -8.63 -9.27 -0.37
CA VAL A 9 -8.33 -7.86 -0.72
C VAL A 9 -7.59 -7.75 -2.05
N LYS A 10 -6.66 -8.66 -2.33
CA LYS A 10 -5.83 -8.63 -3.54
C LYS A 10 -6.66 -8.57 -4.83
N GLY A 11 -7.79 -9.27 -4.87
CA GLY A 11 -8.67 -9.30 -6.04
C GLY A 11 -9.44 -8.00 -6.30
N LEU A 12 -9.55 -7.14 -5.29
CA LEU A 12 -10.25 -5.85 -5.38
C LEU A 12 -9.34 -4.69 -5.80
N LEU A 13 -8.02 -4.90 -5.76
CA LEU A 13 -7.07 -3.85 -6.07
C LEU A 13 -7.02 -3.60 -7.58
N PRO A 14 -6.95 -2.33 -8.02
CA PRO A 14 -6.82 -2.02 -9.43
C PRO A 14 -5.53 -2.62 -9.97
N VAL A 15 -5.63 -3.30 -11.11
CA VAL A 15 -4.46 -3.80 -11.83
C VAL A 15 -3.61 -2.60 -12.25
N PRO A 16 -2.32 -2.53 -11.85
CA PRO A 16 -1.48 -1.41 -12.22
C PRO A 16 -1.35 -1.30 -13.75
N GLY A 17 -1.42 -0.07 -14.29
CA GLY A 17 -1.32 0.18 -15.73
C GLY A 17 -0.09 -0.46 -16.38
N TRP A 18 1.05 -0.44 -15.68
CA TRP A 18 2.30 -1.06 -16.11
C TRP A 18 2.19 -2.59 -16.24
N LEU A 19 1.40 -3.25 -15.39
CA LEU A 19 1.16 -4.69 -15.45
C LEU A 19 0.23 -5.07 -16.61
N SER A 20 -0.65 -4.13 -17.02
CA SER A 20 -1.56 -4.30 -18.15
C SER A 20 -0.97 -3.87 -19.51
N GLY A 21 0.33 -3.58 -19.59
CA GLY A 21 1.00 -3.16 -20.83
C GLY A 21 0.64 -1.73 -21.30
N ARG A 22 -0.06 -0.95 -20.48
CA ARG A 22 -0.48 0.43 -20.80
C ARG A 22 0.58 1.49 -20.46
N GLY A 23 1.82 1.06 -20.19
CA GLY A 23 2.90 1.91 -19.74
C GLY A 23 2.77 2.37 -18.28
N GLY A 24 3.67 3.24 -17.84
CA GLY A 24 3.76 3.74 -16.47
C GLY A 24 4.96 3.20 -15.70
N ARG A 25 5.32 3.90 -14.62
CA ARG A 25 6.44 3.50 -13.75
C ARG A 25 6.03 2.25 -12.94
N PRO A 26 6.85 1.18 -12.93
CA PRO A 26 6.61 0.06 -12.04
C PRO A 26 6.48 0.52 -10.59
N GLU A 27 5.50 -0.05 -9.89
CA GLU A 27 5.32 0.24 -8.48
C GLU A 27 6.46 -0.39 -7.69
N GLY A 28 7.22 0.43 -6.97
CA GLY A 28 8.41 -0.03 -6.25
C GLY A 28 8.13 -0.72 -4.91
N TYR A 29 6.86 -0.94 -4.55
CA TYR A 29 6.44 -1.59 -3.31
C TYR A 29 5.26 -2.53 -3.56
N CYS A 30 5.19 -3.61 -2.79
CA CYS A 30 4.06 -4.53 -2.82
C CYS A 30 2.82 -3.85 -2.22
N HIS A 31 1.66 -3.96 -2.89
CA HIS A 31 0.38 -3.41 -2.38
C HIS A 31 0.04 -3.89 -0.97
N ARG A 32 0.37 -5.14 -0.63
CA ARG A 32 0.18 -5.67 0.72
C ARG A 32 0.89 -4.82 1.77
N GLN A 33 2.16 -4.49 1.53
CA GLN A 33 2.95 -3.66 2.45
C GLN A 33 2.38 -2.24 2.57
N MET A 34 1.88 -1.69 1.45
CA MET A 34 1.25 -0.37 1.46
C MET A 34 -0.05 -0.37 2.29
N ILE A 35 -0.88 -1.40 2.13
CA ILE A 35 -2.13 -1.57 2.89
C ILE A 35 -1.86 -1.84 4.36
N ASP A 36 -0.88 -2.70 4.68
CA ASP A 36 -0.47 -2.96 6.05
C ASP A 36 0.01 -1.66 6.74
N ALA A 37 0.76 -0.81 6.03
CA ALA A 37 1.19 0.51 6.55
C ALA A 37 0.00 1.45 6.82
N VAL A 38 -0.99 1.51 5.91
CA VAL A 38 -2.21 2.31 6.10
C VAL A 38 -3.03 1.78 7.27
N ARG A 39 -3.19 0.46 7.39
CA ARG A 39 -3.92 -0.17 8.50
C ARG A 39 -3.24 0.11 9.83
N TYR A 40 -1.91 -0.01 9.90
CA TYR A 40 -1.15 0.34 11.09
C TYR A 40 -1.39 1.79 11.50
N LEU A 41 -1.38 2.72 10.53
CA LEU A 41 -1.64 4.13 10.80
C LEU A 41 -3.03 4.38 11.39
N VAL A 42 -4.07 3.77 10.82
CA VAL A 42 -5.46 3.94 11.26
C VAL A 42 -5.69 3.30 12.62
N ASP A 43 -5.14 2.10 12.84
CA ASP A 43 -5.27 1.35 14.10
C ASP A 43 -4.58 2.05 15.27
N ASN A 44 -3.39 2.62 15.04
CA ASN A 44 -2.58 3.24 16.09
C ASN A 44 -2.76 4.76 16.20
N GLY A 45 -3.48 5.39 15.27
CA GLY A 45 -3.75 6.83 15.27
C GLY A 45 -2.50 7.71 15.11
N ILE A 46 -1.44 7.20 14.47
CA ILE A 46 -0.17 7.93 14.35
C ILE A 46 -0.25 9.04 13.30
N LYS A 47 0.67 10.01 13.39
CA LYS A 47 0.88 10.98 12.32
C LYS A 47 1.60 10.31 11.15
N TRP A 48 1.29 10.70 9.91
CA TRP A 48 1.99 10.20 8.72
C TRP A 48 3.53 10.28 8.82
N ARG A 49 4.06 11.40 9.33
CA ARG A 49 5.51 11.62 9.46
C ARG A 49 6.18 10.77 10.55
N THR A 50 5.40 10.13 11.44
CA THR A 50 5.91 9.23 12.49
C THR A 50 5.75 7.77 12.10
N MET A 51 5.50 7.48 10.82
CA MET A 51 5.43 6.11 10.32
C MET A 51 6.74 5.37 10.64
N PRO A 52 6.66 4.17 11.24
CA PRO A 52 7.82 3.34 11.50
C PRO A 52 8.67 3.05 10.24
N ALA A 53 9.98 2.90 10.43
CA ALA A 53 10.95 2.76 9.33
C ALA A 53 10.96 1.36 8.67
N ASP A 54 10.31 0.38 9.27
CA ASP A 54 10.05 -0.94 8.70
C ASP A 54 8.96 -0.89 7.61
N PHE A 55 8.11 0.13 7.60
CA PHE A 55 7.18 0.40 6.51
C PHE A 55 7.83 1.20 5.37
N PRO A 56 7.25 1.15 4.16
CA PRO A 56 7.63 2.06 3.08
C PRO A 56 7.56 3.53 3.53
N PRO A 57 8.39 4.44 2.96
CA PRO A 57 8.40 5.85 3.33
C PRO A 57 7.01 6.47 3.26
N TRP A 58 6.63 7.21 4.31
CA TRP A 58 5.30 7.80 4.44
C TRP A 58 4.80 8.57 3.20
N PRO A 59 5.63 9.30 2.41
CA PRO A 59 5.12 9.99 1.22
C PRO A 59 4.61 9.01 0.16
N ARG A 60 5.25 7.83 0.03
CA ARG A 60 4.82 6.79 -0.90
C ARG A 60 3.53 6.14 -0.42
N VAL A 61 3.43 5.84 0.88
CA VAL A 61 2.21 5.26 1.48
C VAL A 61 1.02 6.21 1.33
N TYR A 62 1.23 7.51 1.60
CA TYR A 62 0.21 8.53 1.39
C TYR A 62 -0.22 8.65 -0.07
N ALA A 63 0.73 8.67 -1.01
CA ALA A 63 0.43 8.72 -2.44
C ALA A 63 -0.36 7.49 -2.94
N PHE A 64 -0.14 6.33 -2.33
CA PHE A 64 -0.95 5.13 -2.59
C PHE A 64 -2.35 5.23 -1.99
N PHE A 65 -2.48 5.74 -0.77
CA PHE A 65 -3.77 5.92 -0.10
C PHE A 65 -4.67 6.95 -0.79
N ALA A 66 -4.09 8.03 -1.31
CA ALA A 66 -4.82 9.14 -1.93
C ALA A 66 -5.13 8.95 -3.43
N ARG A 67 -4.88 7.76 -3.97
CA ARG A 67 -5.07 7.41 -5.39
C ARG A 67 -6.39 6.70 -5.62
#